data_AF-A0AAJ7TXL2-F1
#
_entry.id   AF-A0AAJ7TXL2-F1
#
_cell.length_a   1.000
_cell.length_b   1.000
_cell.length_c   1.000
_cell.angle_alpha   90.00
_cell.angle_beta   90.00
_cell.angle_gamma   90.00
#
_symmetry.space_group_name_H-M   'P 1'
#
loop_
_entity.id
_entity.type
_entity.pdbx_description
1 polymer ?
#
loop_
_entity_poly.entity_id
_entity_poly.type
_entity_poly.pdbx_seq_one_letter_code
_entity_poly.pdbx_strand_id
1 'polypeptide(L)'
;MTNFTGTWKLKTSENFEEYLHTLGVSHVTKKISTCSRPTVHISQDGDNFHIRVSSFRTAESNFTVGQEFEEDGPWQGLRLRSLVKWAGPGKLSCIQRPVSGEGQPIFWTREIVNGDLVLNLTFKNVSCSRVFAKTQETTL
;
A
#
# COMPACT_ATOMS: atom_id res chain seq x y z
N MET A 1 16.32 -10.68 8.14
CA MET A 1 15.00 -10.18 7.69
C MET A 1 15.25 -9.08 6.66
N THR A 2 14.39 -8.95 5.66
CA THR A 2 14.52 -7.88 4.65
C THR A 2 14.19 -6.53 5.27
N ASN A 3 15.02 -5.52 5.00
CA ASN A 3 14.85 -4.17 5.50
C ASN A 3 14.09 -3.31 4.48
N PHE A 4 12.86 -2.93 4.82
CA PHE A 4 12.01 -2.06 4.00
C PHE A 4 12.23 -0.57 4.25
N THR A 5 13.01 -0.19 5.27
CA THR A 5 13.23 1.19 5.65
C THR A 5 13.79 2.01 4.51
N GLY A 6 13.16 3.16 4.28
CA GLY A 6 13.57 4.13 3.29
C GLY A 6 12.42 4.92 2.69
N THR A 7 12.80 5.79 1.76
CA THR A 7 11.88 6.60 0.96
C THR A 7 11.82 6.02 -0.45
N TRP A 8 10.61 5.83 -0.97
CA TRP A 8 10.34 5.12 -2.21
C TRP A 8 9.43 5.96 -3.11
N LYS A 9 9.87 6.27 -4.33
CA LYS A 9 9.12 7.10 -5.30
C LYS A 9 8.56 6.24 -6.42
N LEU A 10 7.30 6.48 -6.79
CA LEU A 10 6.64 5.72 -7.86
C LEU A 10 7.43 5.81 -9.17
N LYS A 11 7.74 4.66 -9.76
CA LYS A 11 8.44 4.50 -11.04
C LYS A 11 7.46 4.07 -12.13
N THR A 12 6.72 3.00 -11.88
CA THR A 12 5.69 2.48 -12.80
C THR A 12 4.43 2.09 -12.04
N SER A 13 3.30 2.10 -12.75
CA SER A 13 2.00 1.71 -12.22
C SER A 13 1.18 1.10 -13.34
N GLU A 14 0.80 -0.16 -13.20
CA GLU A 14 0.10 -0.95 -14.22
C GLU A 14 -1.29 -1.32 -13.71
N ASN A 15 -2.30 -1.19 -14.57
CA ASN A 15 -3.71 -1.54 -14.30
C ASN A 15 -4.36 -0.83 -13.10
N PHE A 16 -3.80 0.29 -12.63
CA PHE A 16 -4.29 0.99 -11.44
C PHE A 16 -5.67 1.63 -11.65
N GLU A 17 -5.95 2.14 -12.84
CA GLU A 17 -7.25 2.75 -13.15
C GLU A 17 -8.39 1.72 -13.10
N GLU A 18 -8.19 0.53 -13.69
CA GLU A 18 -9.18 -0.55 -13.67
C GLU A 18 -9.40 -1.10 -12.26
N TYR A 19 -8.32 -1.20 -11.48
CA TYR A 19 -8.41 -1.55 -10.05
C TYR A 19 -9.28 -0.55 -9.28
N LEU A 20 -9.07 0.76 -9.47
CA LEU A 20 -9.90 1.79 -8.83
C LEU A 20 -11.34 1.76 -9.36
N HIS A 21 -11.55 1.48 -10.64
CA HIS A 21 -12.88 1.30 -11.21
C HIS A 21 -13.63 0.13 -10.53
N THR A 22 -12.96 -1.01 -10.35
CA THR A 22 -13.53 -2.19 -9.71
C THR A 22 -13.89 -1.95 -8.25
N LEU A 23 -13.15 -1.07 -7.57
CA LEU A 23 -13.44 -0.60 -6.21
C LEU A 23 -14.60 0.40 -6.13
N GLY A 24 -15.21 0.79 -7.25
CA GLY A 24 -16.31 1.75 -7.29
C GLY A 24 -15.87 3.21 -7.10
N VAL A 25 -14.59 3.52 -7.34
CA VAL A 25 -14.07 4.89 -7.20
C VAL A 25 -14.64 5.79 -8.30
N SER A 26 -15.10 6.99 -7.89
CA SER A 26 -15.68 7.97 -8.81
C SER A 26 -14.71 8.35 -9.94
N HIS A 27 -15.23 8.69 -11.12
CA HIS A 27 -14.42 9.03 -12.29
C HIS A 27 -13.41 10.15 -12.03
N VAL A 28 -13.83 11.20 -11.31
CA VAL A 28 -12.98 12.34 -10.97
C VAL A 28 -11.84 11.90 -10.03
N THR A 29 -12.17 11.14 -8.97
CA THR A 29 -11.17 10.63 -8.03
C THR A 29 -10.19 9.66 -8.70
N LYS A 30 -10.65 8.83 -9.64
CA LYS A 30 -9.79 7.93 -10.42
C LYS A 30 -8.75 8.71 -11.21
N LYS A 31 -9.17 9.72 -11.99
CA LYS A 31 -8.25 10.56 -12.78
C LYS A 31 -7.18 11.25 -11.92
N ILE A 32 -7.57 11.79 -10.78
CA ILE A 32 -6.61 12.42 -9.85
C ILE A 32 -5.63 11.37 -9.32
N SER A 33 -6.12 10.18 -8.96
CA SER A 33 -5.30 9.11 -8.38
C SER A 33 -4.30 8.55 -9.39
N THR A 34 -4.68 8.37 -10.66
CA THR A 34 -3.81 7.82 -11.72
C THR A 34 -2.72 8.81 -12.14
N CYS A 35 -3.02 10.11 -12.12
CA CYS A 35 -2.03 11.16 -12.35
C CYS A 35 -1.09 11.39 -11.17
N SER A 36 -1.45 10.94 -9.97
CA SER A 36 -0.61 11.13 -8.77
C SER A 36 0.72 10.37 -8.86
N ARG A 37 1.74 10.91 -8.20
CA ARG A 37 3.07 10.31 -8.06
C ARG A 37 3.39 10.16 -6.57
N PRO A 38 2.82 9.14 -5.88
CA PRO A 38 3.00 8.99 -4.46
C PRO A 38 4.45 8.69 -4.09
N THR A 39 4.84 9.18 -2.92
CA THR A 39 6.07 8.80 -2.23
C THR A 39 5.70 7.99 -0.99
N VAL A 40 6.34 6.84 -0.80
CA VAL A 40 6.14 5.96 0.35
C VAL A 40 7.37 6.09 1.26
N HIS A 41 7.15 6.41 2.52
CA HIS A 41 8.17 6.38 3.56
C HIS A 41 7.87 5.20 4.47
N ILE A 42 8.85 4.33 4.66
CA ILE A 42 8.75 3.17 5.54
C ILE A 42 9.81 3.31 6.63
N SER A 43 9.39 3.17 7.88
CA SER A 43 10.25 2.90 9.02
C SER A 43 9.90 1.52 9.55
N GLN A 44 10.92 0.69 9.75
CA GLN A 44 10.78 -0.68 10.23
C GLN A 44 11.71 -0.89 11.44
N ASP A 45 11.13 -1.39 12.54
CA ASP A 45 11.84 -1.87 13.72
C ASP A 45 11.38 -3.30 14.04
N GLY A 46 12.16 -4.29 13.60
CA GLY A 46 11.78 -5.70 13.64
C GLY A 46 10.50 -5.97 12.85
N ASP A 47 9.46 -6.36 13.58
CA ASP A 47 8.10 -6.59 13.07
C ASP A 47 7.18 -5.36 13.19
N ASN A 48 7.65 -4.26 13.74
CA ASN A 48 6.90 -3.00 13.82
C ASN A 48 7.16 -2.15 12.58
N PHE A 49 6.09 -1.67 11.96
CA PHE A 49 6.13 -0.86 10.75
C PHE A 49 5.34 0.44 10.93
N HIS A 50 5.96 1.53 10.55
CA HIS A 50 5.30 2.81 10.29
C HIS A 50 5.42 3.11 8.80
N ILE A 51 4.29 3.18 8.09
CA ILE A 51 4.24 3.43 6.66
C ILE A 51 3.43 4.68 6.39
N ARG A 52 4.07 5.67 5.76
CA ARG A 52 3.44 6.91 5.33
C ARG A 52 3.44 7.00 3.81
N VAL A 53 2.26 7.21 3.22
CA VAL A 53 2.07 7.38 1.78
C VAL A 53 1.64 8.82 1.52
N SER A 54 2.55 9.61 0.95
CA SER A 54 2.32 11.01 0.59
C SER A 54 1.91 11.10 -0.87
N SER A 55 0.68 11.55 -1.15
CA SER A 55 0.11 11.68 -2.50
C SER A 55 -0.73 12.96 -2.61
N PHE A 56 -1.93 12.89 -3.20
CA PHE A 56 -2.94 13.95 -3.06
C PHE A 56 -3.46 14.07 -1.61
N ARG A 57 -3.53 12.95 -0.90
CA ARG A 57 -3.71 12.89 0.56
C ARG A 57 -2.56 12.10 1.17
N THR A 58 -2.25 12.43 2.42
CA THR A 58 -1.32 11.63 3.24
C THR A 58 -2.13 10.55 3.94
N ALA A 59 -1.70 9.31 3.81
CA ALA A 59 -2.20 8.17 4.58
C ALA A 59 -1.07 7.59 5.42
N GLU A 60 -1.37 7.19 6.64
CA GLU A 60 -0.39 6.62 7.58
C GLU A 60 -0.95 5.32 8.18
N SER A 61 -0.10 4.31 8.26
CA SER A 61 -0.42 3.00 8.85
C SER A 61 0.69 2.65 9.85
N ASN A 62 0.28 2.29 11.07
CA ASN A 62 1.16 1.83 12.14
C ASN A 62 0.72 0.45 12.58
N PHE A 63 1.58 -0.56 12.44
CA PHE A 63 1.22 -1.93 12.72
C PHE A 63 2.39 -2.80 13.16
N THR A 64 2.07 -3.87 13.87
CA THR A 64 2.99 -4.97 14.15
C THR A 64 2.59 -6.17 13.32
N VAL A 65 3.53 -6.79 12.61
CA VAL A 65 3.25 -7.98 11.80
C VAL A 65 2.66 -9.09 12.66
N GLY A 66 1.58 -9.71 12.17
CA GLY A 66 0.84 -10.75 12.89
C GLY A 66 -0.27 -10.23 13.81
N GLN A 67 -0.40 -8.91 14.00
CA GLN A 67 -1.47 -8.30 14.80
C GLN A 67 -2.47 -7.55 13.91
N GLU A 68 -3.76 -7.64 14.27
CA GLU A 68 -4.79 -6.85 13.60
C GLU A 68 -4.75 -5.40 14.10
N PHE A 69 -5.00 -4.46 13.19
CA PHE A 69 -5.12 -3.04 13.50
C PHE A 69 -6.21 -2.41 12.64
N GLU A 70 -6.69 -1.23 13.04
CA GLU A 70 -7.63 -0.45 12.24
C GLU A 70 -6.94 0.75 11.60
N GLU A 71 -7.27 1.02 10.35
CA GLU A 71 -6.75 2.15 9.59
C GLU A 71 -7.86 2.81 8.77
N ASP A 72 -7.61 4.06 8.37
CA ASP A 72 -8.48 4.74 7.42
C ASP A 72 -8.27 4.15 6.02
N GLY A 73 -9.38 3.83 5.37
CA GLY A 73 -9.40 3.38 4.00
C GLY A 73 -9.02 4.49 3.02
N PRO A 74 -8.81 4.14 1.74
CA PRO A 74 -8.40 5.11 0.72
C PRO A 74 -9.45 6.21 0.43
N TRP A 75 -10.70 6.00 0.83
CA TRP A 75 -11.80 6.95 0.67
C TRP A 75 -12.34 7.42 2.01
N GLN A 76 -12.85 8.65 2.03
CA GLN A 76 -13.39 9.27 3.21
C GLN A 76 -14.51 8.41 3.82
N GLY A 77 -14.44 8.19 5.13
CA GLY A 77 -15.44 7.42 5.88
C GLY A 77 -15.30 5.90 5.81
N LEU A 78 -14.42 5.35 4.94
CA LEU A 78 -14.12 3.94 4.96
C LEU A 78 -13.11 3.65 6.08
N ARG A 79 -13.47 2.73 6.99
CA ARG A 79 -12.57 2.19 8.02
C ARG A 79 -12.26 0.74 7.68
N LEU A 80 -10.99 0.35 7.75
CA LEU A 80 -10.52 -0.98 7.44
C LEU A 80 -9.86 -1.62 8.67
N ARG A 81 -10.12 -2.91 8.89
CA ARG A 81 -9.34 -3.78 9.77
C ARG A 81 -8.36 -4.57 8.93
N SER A 82 -7.09 -4.45 9.27
CA SER A 82 -5.98 -4.94 8.47
C SER A 82 -5.14 -5.93 9.27
N LEU A 83 -4.69 -6.99 8.59
CA LEU A 83 -3.80 -8.00 9.14
C LEU A 83 -2.64 -8.23 8.20
N VAL A 84 -1.45 -7.78 8.60
CA VAL A 84 -0.21 -7.97 7.84
C VAL A 84 0.51 -9.22 8.32
N LYS A 85 1.00 -10.04 7.38
CA LYS A 85 1.78 -11.26 7.65
C LYS A 85 2.98 -11.35 6.71
N TRP A 86 4.06 -11.95 7.20
CA TRP A 86 5.13 -12.45 6.34
C TRP A 86 4.59 -13.58 5.45
N ALA A 87 4.72 -13.43 4.13
CA ALA A 87 4.34 -14.42 3.12
C ALA A 87 5.57 -15.14 2.53
N GLY A 88 6.72 -15.01 3.19
CA GLY A 88 8.01 -15.54 2.77
C GLY A 88 9.15 -14.57 3.07
N PRO A 89 10.40 -14.94 2.79
CA PRO A 89 11.55 -14.07 2.99
C PRO A 89 11.39 -12.77 2.19
N GLY A 90 11.25 -11.64 2.88
CA GLY A 90 11.18 -10.33 2.25
C GLY A 90 9.88 -10.00 1.52
N LYS A 91 8.80 -10.73 1.83
CA LYS A 91 7.47 -10.47 1.29
C LYS A 91 6.44 -10.33 2.40
N LEU A 92 5.76 -9.18 2.41
CA LEU A 92 4.59 -8.91 3.22
C LEU A 92 3.33 -9.18 2.41
N SER A 93 2.31 -9.70 3.08
CA SER A 93 0.94 -9.79 2.59
C SER A 93 0.02 -9.14 3.59
N CYS A 94 -1.07 -8.56 3.11
CA CYS A 94 -2.10 -8.00 3.96
C CYS A 94 -3.47 -8.31 3.40
N ILE A 95 -4.39 -8.56 4.32
CA ILE A 95 -5.83 -8.54 4.06
C ILE A 95 -6.43 -7.36 4.82
N GLN A 96 -7.23 -6.58 4.13
CA GLN A 96 -7.97 -5.45 4.67
C GLN A 96 -9.47 -5.74 4.54
N ARG A 97 -10.23 -5.63 5.62
CA ARG A 97 -11.68 -5.85 5.65
C ARG A 97 -12.41 -4.59 6.14
N PRO A 98 -13.55 -4.21 5.59
CA PRO A 98 -14.36 -3.13 6.14
C PRO A 98 -14.71 -3.38 7.61
N VAL A 99 -14.51 -2.38 8.48
CA VAL A 99 -14.87 -2.47 9.91
C VAL A 99 -16.38 -2.61 10.10
N SER A 100 -17.19 -2.10 9.17
CA SER A 100 -18.65 -2.30 9.15
C SER A 100 -19.05 -3.78 9.02
N GLY A 101 -18.14 -4.65 8.57
CA GLY A 101 -18.45 -6.04 8.22
C GLY A 101 -19.09 -6.21 6.83
N GLU A 102 -19.47 -5.12 6.18
CA GLU A 102 -20.08 -5.14 4.84
C GLU A 102 -19.05 -4.83 3.75
N GLY A 103 -19.02 -5.67 2.71
CA GLY A 103 -18.12 -5.52 1.57
C GLY A 103 -17.10 -6.65 1.48
N GLN A 104 -16.33 -6.64 0.39
CA GLN A 104 -15.34 -7.68 0.12
C GLN A 104 -13.95 -7.26 0.62
N PRO A 105 -13.11 -8.24 1.01
CA PRO A 105 -11.75 -7.96 1.42
C PRO A 105 -10.92 -7.42 0.25
N ILE A 106 -10.00 -6.52 0.58
CA ILE A 106 -8.95 -6.02 -0.30
C ILE A 106 -7.63 -6.66 0.14
N PHE A 107 -6.76 -6.97 -0.81
CA PHE A 107 -5.48 -7.60 -0.55
C PHE A 107 -4.35 -6.75 -1.10
N TRP A 108 -3.22 -6.78 -0.41
CA TRP A 108 -1.99 -6.25 -0.97
C TRP A 108 -0.77 -7.07 -0.59
N THR A 109 0.26 -7.03 -1.43
CA THR A 109 1.58 -7.56 -1.09
C THR A 109 2.64 -6.50 -1.31
N ARG A 110 3.69 -6.51 -0.46
CA ARG A 110 4.89 -5.70 -0.63
C ARG A 110 6.12 -6.58 -0.59
N GLU A 111 7.02 -6.41 -1.55
CA GLU A 111 8.30 -7.12 -1.60
C GLU A 111 9.36 -6.22 -2.22
N ILE A 112 10.63 -6.45 -1.85
CA ILE A 112 11.76 -5.80 -2.51
C ILE A 112 12.29 -6.74 -3.58
N VAL A 113 12.25 -6.31 -4.83
CA VAL A 113 12.73 -7.07 -5.99
C VAL A 113 13.75 -6.21 -6.71
N ASN A 114 14.99 -6.70 -6.82
CA ASN A 114 16.10 -6.00 -7.47
C ASN A 114 16.33 -4.57 -6.96
N GLY A 115 16.07 -4.33 -5.67
CA GLY A 115 16.24 -3.02 -5.03
C GLY A 115 15.04 -2.07 -5.15
N ASP A 116 14.01 -2.42 -5.93
CA ASP A 116 12.76 -1.67 -6.03
C ASP A 116 11.69 -2.26 -5.08
N LEU A 117 10.85 -1.41 -4.49
CA LEU A 117 9.68 -1.82 -3.72
C LEU A 117 8.53 -2.10 -4.69
N VAL A 118 8.08 -3.34 -4.75
CA VAL A 118 6.95 -3.78 -5.57
C VAL A 118 5.71 -3.91 -4.68
N LEU A 119 4.66 -3.17 -5.03
CA LEU A 119 3.34 -3.23 -4.40
C LEU A 119 2.34 -3.83 -5.39
N ASN A 120 1.76 -4.96 -5.03
CA ASN A 120 0.60 -5.50 -5.74
C ASN A 120 -0.66 -5.25 -4.91
N LEU A 121 -1.71 -4.75 -5.55
CA LEU A 121 -3.04 -4.57 -4.97
C LEU A 121 -4.02 -5.49 -5.70
N THR A 122 -4.89 -6.16 -4.96
CA THR A 122 -5.88 -7.09 -5.53
C THR A 122 -7.23 -6.88 -4.87
N PHE A 123 -8.26 -6.77 -5.70
CA PHE A 123 -9.65 -6.73 -5.26
C PHE A 123 -10.50 -7.51 -6.27
N LYS A 124 -11.29 -8.47 -5.78
CA LYS A 124 -11.97 -9.47 -6.64
C LYS A 124 -10.95 -10.18 -7.54
N ASN A 125 -11.20 -10.20 -8.85
CA ASN A 125 -10.36 -10.78 -9.89
C ASN A 125 -9.44 -9.74 -10.57
N VAL A 126 -9.37 -8.50 -10.06
CA VAL A 126 -8.56 -7.42 -10.64
C VAL A 126 -7.35 -7.14 -9.76
N SER A 127 -6.19 -7.07 -10.40
CA SER A 127 -4.93 -6.71 -9.73
C SER A 127 -4.23 -5.56 -10.43
N CYS A 128 -3.52 -4.74 -9.66
CA CYS A 128 -2.62 -3.72 -10.16
C CYS A 128 -1.24 -3.86 -9.53
N SER A 129 -0.20 -3.51 -10.27
CA SER A 129 1.19 -3.52 -9.80
C SER A 129 1.75 -2.10 -9.81
N ARG A 130 2.44 -1.73 -8.74
CA ARG A 130 3.09 -0.42 -8.57
C ARG A 130 4.51 -0.63 -8.11
N VAL A 131 5.47 -0.14 -8.88
CA VAL A 131 6.90 -0.27 -8.58
C VAL A 131 7.44 1.07 -8.13
N PHE A 132 8.20 1.07 -7.04
CA PHE A 132 8.78 2.26 -6.45
C PHE A 132 10.31 2.12 -6.34
N ALA A 133 11.02 3.12 -6.81
CA ALA A 133 12.47 3.20 -6.69
C ALA A 133 12.86 3.79 -5.33
N LYS A 134 13.87 3.21 -4.67
CA LYS A 134 14.43 3.77 -3.44
C LYS A 134 15.16 5.08 -3.77
N THR A 135 14.88 6.13 -3.02
CA THR A 135 15.64 7.38 -3.13
C THR A 135 16.90 7.27 -2.26
N GLN A 136 18.04 7.65 -2.81
CA GLN A 136 19.23 7.91 -1.99
C GLN A 136 18.98 9.21 -1.23
N GLU A 137 19.23 9.22 0.09
CA GLU A 137 19.36 10.48 0.81
C GLU A 137 20.68 11.11 0.35
N THR A 138 20.57 12.24 -0.36
CA THR A 138 21.74 13.08 -0.60
C THR A 138 22.09 13.73 0.74
N THR A 139 23.01 13.14 1.47
CA THR A 139 23.68 13.84 2.57
C THR A 139 24.44 15.01 1.93
N LEU A 140 23.95 16.23 2.16
CA LEU A 140 24.70 17.46 1.87
C LEU A 140 25.79 17.65 2.92
#